data_AF-A0A536YAZ1-F1
#
_entry.id   AF-A0A536YAZ1-F1
#
_cell.length_a   1.000
_cell.length_b   1.000
_cell.length_c   1.000
_cell.angle_alpha   90.00
_cell.angle_beta   90.00
_cell.angle_gamma   90.00
#
_symmetry.space_group_name_H-M   'P 1'
#
loop_
_entity.id
_entity.type
_entity.pdbx_description
1 polymer ?
#
loop_
_entity_poly.entity_id
_entity_poly.type
_entity_poly.pdbx_seq_one_letter_code
_entity_poly.pdbx_strand_id
1 'polypeptide(L)'
;MAASAATPDAVTPDGGRYYGTLKDGKLHGKGRLEWDNGAFYEGGFANGLMSGRGHLRFANGEYQGDFRDGLMWGVGELRYDNGRKYRGDFQRSEMQGKGRLETPEGDVYEGGFSKDEFTGPGSYTRKDGSRYDGEFRNWIFHGHGRYSDGHGTVYEGNFVNGQLEGPGKATSAGGTYEGDFKNGIFHGQGVLKLPNGDLYKGGFADGMYSGPGMLTYAKPKPDGRKEMSGVWRYGTLPNDDERAKTRANVETALYSQRQLLDKALSSLQQREPGRINLYLLAVAGDGSQEVFRREVEFVQRQFAQRFRTAGHTVALVNSRNSVTSAPMATVSSIREALTAIAARMDREQDILFLFLTSHGSHDHEFSLHQNGMQLQGLSAPALATLLKESGIRWKVVVVSACYSGGFIEPVQDGRTLIITAARQDRRSFGCADENEFTYFGRAFFKESLPKAASFDDAFRQAEVLVADWERNEARDPQSAAKSGKPGDDERSFPQISTTSAMDAQLKRWWGQLDK
;
A
#
# COMPACT_ATOMS: atom_id res chain seq x y z
N MET A 1 19.75 61.67 19.66
CA MET A 1 18.56 62.14 20.41
C MET A 1 17.57 61.01 20.43
N ALA A 2 17.28 60.44 21.59
CA ALA A 2 16.23 59.43 21.73
C ALA A 2 14.87 60.12 21.60
N ALA A 3 14.01 59.65 20.69
CA ALA A 3 12.64 60.12 20.61
C ALA A 3 11.93 59.82 21.94
N SER A 4 11.37 60.84 22.58
CA SER A 4 10.51 60.70 23.76
C SER A 4 9.35 59.77 23.41
N ALA A 5 9.26 58.61 24.06
CA ALA A 5 8.11 57.71 23.91
C ALA A 5 6.84 58.43 24.39
N ALA A 6 5.75 58.35 23.63
CA ALA A 6 4.47 58.95 24.01
C ALA A 6 3.94 58.32 25.31
N THR A 7 3.38 59.13 26.20
CA THR A 7 2.69 58.65 27.42
C THR A 7 1.36 57.99 27.02
N PRO A 8 1.01 56.80 27.53
CA PRO A 8 -0.25 56.14 27.20
C PRO A 8 -1.46 56.84 27.84
N ASP A 9 -2.60 56.82 27.15
CA ASP A 9 -3.89 57.35 27.61
C ASP A 9 -4.54 56.46 28.68
N ALA A 10 -4.26 55.15 28.64
CA ALA A 10 -4.66 54.20 29.67
C ALA A 10 -3.67 53.02 29.76
N VAL A 11 -3.64 52.37 30.93
CA VAL A 11 -2.92 51.10 31.13
C VAL A 11 -3.94 50.05 31.56
N THR A 12 -4.01 48.94 30.83
CA THR A 12 -4.93 47.83 31.13
C THR A 12 -4.39 46.97 32.29
N PRO A 13 -5.24 46.19 32.99
CA PRO A 13 -4.82 45.38 34.14
C PRO A 13 -3.71 44.34 33.83
N ASP A 14 -3.62 43.91 32.59
CA ASP A 14 -2.60 43.00 32.06
C ASP A 14 -1.33 43.72 31.56
N GLY A 15 -1.19 45.03 31.85
CA GLY A 15 0.00 45.82 31.54
C GLY A 15 0.04 46.39 30.12
N GLY A 16 -1.04 46.25 29.34
CA GLY A 16 -1.15 46.84 28.01
C GLY A 16 -1.23 48.36 28.07
N ARG A 17 -0.50 49.04 27.18
CA ARG A 17 -0.47 50.49 27.03
C ARG A 17 -1.36 50.92 25.88
N TYR A 18 -2.37 51.73 26.18
CA TYR A 18 -3.34 52.21 25.18
C TYR A 18 -3.07 53.65 24.77
N TYR A 19 -3.24 53.91 23.48
CA TYR A 19 -3.15 55.21 22.84
C TYR A 19 -4.42 55.43 22.03
N GLY A 20 -5.34 56.28 22.50
CA GLY A 20 -6.64 56.50 21.87
C GLY A 20 -7.69 57.10 22.79
N THR A 21 -8.93 57.18 22.31
CA THR A 21 -10.02 57.81 23.06
C THR A 21 -10.59 56.93 24.17
N LEU A 22 -10.92 57.56 25.30
CA LEU A 22 -11.64 56.89 26.39
C LEU A 22 -13.09 57.40 26.44
N LYS A 23 -14.01 56.49 26.74
CA LYS A 23 -15.41 56.79 27.06
C LYS A 23 -15.80 56.08 28.34
N ASP A 24 -16.25 56.83 29.34
CA ASP A 24 -16.62 56.31 30.67
C ASP A 24 -15.51 55.46 31.32
N GLY A 25 -14.26 55.90 31.16
CA GLY A 25 -13.07 55.19 31.67
C GLY A 25 -12.71 53.91 30.90
N LYS A 26 -13.37 53.61 29.79
CA LYS A 26 -13.13 52.42 28.95
C LYS A 26 -12.53 52.81 27.60
N LEU A 27 -11.74 51.89 27.04
CA LEU A 27 -11.21 51.98 25.67
C LEU A 27 -12.38 52.13 24.68
N HIS A 28 -12.35 53.17 23.84
CA HIS A 28 -13.43 53.46 22.90
C HIS A 28 -12.93 54.13 21.62
N GLY A 29 -13.66 53.99 20.52
CA GLY A 29 -13.29 54.62 19.25
C GLY A 29 -12.04 53.98 18.63
N LYS A 30 -11.25 54.75 17.86
CA LYS A 30 -10.01 54.24 17.28
C LYS A 30 -8.86 54.38 18.27
N GLY A 31 -8.00 53.38 18.35
CA GLY A 31 -6.78 53.45 19.14
C GLY A 31 -5.83 52.30 18.88
N ARG A 32 -4.73 52.30 19.63
CA ARG A 32 -3.67 51.29 19.58
C ARG A 32 -3.35 50.81 20.99
N LEU A 33 -3.35 49.51 21.20
CA LEU A 33 -3.03 48.83 22.45
C LEU A 33 -1.77 48.01 22.24
N GLU A 34 -0.73 48.21 23.05
CA GLU A 34 0.58 47.55 22.92
C GLU A 34 1.00 46.89 24.22
N TRP A 35 1.68 45.75 24.13
CA TRP A 35 2.23 45.02 25.28
C TRP A 35 3.75 44.90 25.19
N ASP A 36 4.42 44.68 26.32
CA ASP A 36 5.89 44.56 26.40
C ASP A 36 6.47 43.38 25.60
N ASN A 37 5.66 42.35 25.36
CA ASN A 37 6.05 41.21 24.53
C ASN A 37 6.02 41.51 23.02
N GLY A 38 5.73 42.76 22.63
CA GLY A 38 5.65 43.19 21.23
C GLY A 38 4.31 42.88 20.55
N ALA A 39 3.35 42.25 21.25
CA ALA A 39 1.99 42.15 20.76
C ALA A 39 1.35 43.55 20.68
N PHE A 40 0.45 43.74 19.72
CA PHE A 40 -0.34 44.97 19.64
C PHE A 40 -1.68 44.72 18.95
N TYR A 41 -2.65 45.58 19.24
CA TYR A 41 -3.87 45.74 18.47
C TYR A 41 -4.02 47.19 18.04
N GLU A 42 -4.32 47.43 16.77
CA GLU A 42 -4.65 48.74 16.24
C GLU A 42 -5.99 48.67 15.52
N GLY A 43 -6.99 49.43 15.99
CA GLY A 43 -8.34 49.32 15.46
C GLY A 43 -9.39 50.00 16.30
N GLY A 44 -10.64 49.53 16.15
CA GLY A 44 -11.78 50.02 16.91
C GLY A 44 -11.92 49.37 18.28
N PHE A 45 -12.44 50.15 19.23
CA PHE A 45 -12.76 49.71 20.58
C PHE A 45 -14.19 50.09 20.93
N ALA A 46 -14.89 49.18 21.60
CA ALA A 46 -16.21 49.42 22.17
C ALA A 46 -16.28 48.78 23.56
N ASN A 47 -16.72 49.54 24.56
CA ASN A 47 -16.86 49.08 25.94
C ASN A 47 -15.59 48.41 26.54
N GLY A 48 -14.40 48.85 26.14
CA GLY A 48 -13.13 48.27 26.60
C GLY A 48 -12.64 47.07 25.79
N LEU A 49 -13.37 46.62 24.77
CA LEU A 49 -13.03 45.44 23.96
C LEU A 49 -12.71 45.82 22.51
N MET A 50 -11.88 45.03 21.85
CA MET A 50 -11.61 45.15 20.41
C MET A 50 -12.93 44.95 19.63
N SER A 51 -13.23 45.87 18.72
CA SER A 51 -14.51 45.91 18.01
C SER A 51 -14.40 46.61 16.66
N GLY A 52 -15.08 46.08 15.65
CA GLY A 52 -14.97 46.57 14.27
C GLY A 52 -13.65 46.16 13.63
N ARG A 53 -13.20 46.86 12.58
CA ARG A 53 -11.96 46.49 11.90
C ARG A 53 -10.72 46.82 12.73
N GLY A 54 -9.76 45.90 12.73
CA GLY A 54 -8.45 46.13 13.34
C GLY A 54 -7.37 45.18 12.85
N HIS A 55 -6.15 45.44 13.29
CA HIS A 55 -4.95 44.65 13.07
C HIS A 55 -4.41 44.22 14.44
N LEU A 56 -4.38 42.92 14.69
CA LEU A 56 -3.81 42.30 15.88
C LEU A 56 -2.51 41.59 15.49
N ARG A 57 -1.40 41.92 16.16
CA ARG A 57 -0.18 41.12 16.20
C ARG A 57 -0.13 40.40 17.54
N PHE A 58 -0.02 39.08 17.52
CA PHE A 58 0.06 38.22 18.70
C PHE A 58 1.32 37.33 18.60
N ALA A 59 1.56 36.48 19.60
CA ALA A 59 2.84 35.80 19.78
C ALA A 59 3.32 34.94 18.59
N ASN A 60 2.40 34.38 17.80
CA ASN A 60 2.69 33.46 16.71
C ASN A 60 2.05 33.86 15.37
N GLY A 61 1.64 35.12 15.22
CA GLY A 61 1.04 35.59 13.99
C GLY A 61 0.37 36.95 14.09
N GLU A 62 -0.36 37.29 13.03
CA GLU A 62 -1.16 38.49 12.93
C GLU A 62 -2.52 38.23 12.28
N TYR A 63 -3.50 39.02 12.66
CA TYR A 63 -4.85 39.01 12.11
C TYR A 63 -5.26 40.42 11.68
N GLN A 64 -5.84 40.54 10.50
CA GLN A 64 -6.47 41.77 10.01
C GLN A 64 -7.91 41.45 9.59
N GLY A 65 -8.89 42.06 10.25
CA GLY A 65 -10.30 41.75 9.99
C GLY A 65 -11.25 42.37 10.99
N ASP A 66 -12.48 41.88 11.04
CA ASP A 66 -13.49 42.35 11.97
C ASP A 66 -13.33 41.71 13.36
N PHE A 67 -13.62 42.51 14.38
CA PHE A 67 -13.64 42.09 15.78
C PHE A 67 -15.04 42.34 16.36
N ARG A 68 -15.46 41.44 17.25
CA ARG A 68 -16.68 41.60 18.06
C ARG A 68 -16.41 41.08 19.46
N ASP A 69 -16.65 41.92 20.46
CA ASP A 69 -16.47 41.59 21.87
C ASP A 69 -15.08 41.00 22.18
N GLY A 70 -14.03 41.53 21.54
CA GLY A 70 -12.65 41.08 21.74
C GLY A 70 -12.24 39.85 20.92
N LEU A 71 -13.15 39.23 20.16
CA LEU A 71 -12.89 38.02 19.37
C LEU A 71 -12.85 38.33 17.88
N MET A 72 -12.06 37.55 17.12
CA MET A 72 -12.06 37.64 15.65
C MET A 72 -13.43 37.20 15.13
N TRP A 73 -13.97 37.97 14.19
CA TRP A 73 -15.32 37.79 13.66
C TRP A 73 -15.37 38.19 12.19
N GLY A 74 -16.40 37.76 11.46
CA GLY A 74 -16.65 38.24 10.10
C GLY A 74 -15.49 37.90 9.16
N VAL A 75 -15.25 38.73 8.17
CA VAL A 75 -14.20 38.46 7.18
C VAL A 75 -12.86 38.95 7.70
N GLY A 76 -11.84 38.09 7.63
CA GLY A 76 -10.49 38.47 8.02
C GLY A 76 -9.40 37.67 7.34
N GLU A 77 -8.17 38.10 7.59
CA GLU A 77 -6.95 37.45 7.14
C GLU A 77 -6.05 37.17 8.34
N LEU A 78 -5.70 35.91 8.53
CA LEU A 78 -4.83 35.41 9.60
C LEU A 78 -3.53 34.89 8.97
N ARG A 79 -2.39 35.43 9.39
CA ARG A 79 -1.06 35.02 8.95
C ARG A 79 -0.27 34.54 10.15
N TYR A 80 0.17 33.30 10.11
CA TYR A 80 1.02 32.72 11.14
C TYR A 80 2.50 32.93 10.78
N ASP A 81 3.34 33.04 11.81
CA ASP A 81 4.78 33.21 11.61
C ASP A 81 5.44 31.97 10.98
N ASN A 82 4.80 30.80 11.09
CA ASN A 82 5.22 29.59 10.38
C ASN A 82 4.92 29.62 8.87
N GLY A 83 4.29 30.69 8.36
CA GLY A 83 3.97 30.87 6.94
C GLY A 83 2.57 30.41 6.53
N ARG A 84 1.81 29.75 7.42
CA ARG A 84 0.40 29.39 7.18
C ARG A 84 -0.46 30.65 7.10
N LYS A 85 -1.39 30.70 6.14
CA LYS A 85 -2.29 31.86 5.94
C LYS A 85 -3.72 31.39 5.77
N TYR A 86 -4.65 32.10 6.38
CA TYR A 86 -6.08 31.91 6.16
C TYR A 86 -6.74 33.24 5.77
N ARG A 87 -7.64 33.21 4.80
CA ARG A 87 -8.53 34.31 4.45
C ARG A 87 -9.95 33.78 4.37
N GLY A 88 -10.88 34.29 5.18
CA GLY A 88 -12.25 33.78 5.20
C GLY A 88 -13.07 34.32 6.36
N ASP A 89 -14.19 33.65 6.63
CA ASP A 89 -15.07 34.01 7.73
C ASP A 89 -14.55 33.48 9.08
N PHE A 90 -14.74 34.28 10.12
CA PHE A 90 -14.44 33.96 11.50
C PHE A 90 -15.70 34.07 12.35
N GLN A 91 -15.83 33.16 13.31
CA GLN A 91 -16.83 33.25 14.35
C GLN A 91 -16.20 32.87 15.69
N ARG A 92 -16.21 33.79 16.66
CA ARG A 92 -15.62 33.58 18.00
C ARG A 92 -14.16 33.13 17.93
N SER A 93 -13.37 33.73 17.05
CA SER A 93 -11.96 33.40 16.81
C SER A 93 -11.68 32.03 16.17
N GLU A 94 -12.71 31.29 15.73
CA GLU A 94 -12.58 30.06 14.95
C GLU A 94 -12.84 30.35 13.45
N MET A 95 -12.13 29.67 12.55
CA MET A 95 -12.42 29.71 11.11
C MET A 95 -13.76 29.04 10.86
N GLN A 96 -14.63 29.73 10.12
CA GLN A 96 -16.01 29.34 9.87
C GLN A 96 -16.39 29.68 8.43
N GLY A 97 -17.53 29.18 7.95
CA GLY A 97 -18.11 29.67 6.70
C GLY A 97 -17.24 29.34 5.50
N LYS A 98 -16.97 30.32 4.62
CA LYS A 98 -16.10 30.11 3.46
C LYS A 98 -14.72 30.70 3.72
N GLY A 99 -13.69 29.98 3.29
CA GLY A 99 -12.34 30.47 3.43
C GLY A 99 -11.35 29.81 2.49
N ARG A 100 -10.13 30.33 2.55
CA ARG A 100 -8.97 29.86 1.82
C ARG A 100 -7.79 29.74 2.77
N LEU A 101 -7.26 28.52 2.91
CA LEU A 101 -6.09 28.21 3.73
C LEU A 101 -4.91 27.88 2.83
N GLU A 102 -3.77 28.53 3.03
CA GLU A 102 -2.48 28.18 2.44
C GLU A 102 -1.52 27.68 3.52
N THR A 103 -0.83 26.59 3.24
CA THR A 103 0.27 26.06 4.06
C THR A 103 1.62 26.61 3.57
N PRO A 104 2.66 26.68 4.43
CA PRO A 104 4.00 27.07 4.00
C PRO A 104 4.61 26.11 2.97
N GLU A 105 4.16 24.85 2.93
CA GLU A 105 4.58 23.85 1.96
C GLU A 105 4.03 24.12 0.54
N GLY A 106 2.98 24.93 0.43
CA GLY A 106 2.34 25.31 -0.83
C GLY A 106 0.98 24.65 -1.09
N ASP A 107 0.47 23.86 -0.14
CA ASP A 107 -0.88 23.31 -0.24
C ASP A 107 -1.94 24.40 -0.01
N VAL A 108 -3.02 24.34 -0.78
CA VAL A 108 -4.11 25.31 -0.77
C VAL A 108 -5.44 24.58 -0.62
N TYR A 109 -6.25 24.99 0.36
CA TYR A 109 -7.66 24.62 0.46
C TYR A 109 -8.54 25.84 0.25
N GLU A 110 -9.61 25.69 -0.53
CA GLU A 110 -10.68 26.67 -0.74
C GLU A 110 -12.02 25.99 -0.54
N GLY A 111 -12.80 26.37 0.47
CA GLY A 111 -14.05 25.67 0.75
C GLY A 111 -14.70 26.07 2.07
N GLY A 112 -15.54 25.17 2.57
CA GLY A 112 -16.26 25.34 3.83
C GLY A 112 -15.41 25.05 5.06
N PHE A 113 -15.57 25.87 6.09
CA PHE A 113 -14.96 25.71 7.41
C PHE A 113 -16.05 25.62 8.48
N SER A 114 -15.84 24.72 9.44
CA SER A 114 -16.64 24.64 10.67
C SER A 114 -15.72 24.34 11.84
N LYS A 115 -15.61 25.28 12.78
CA LYS A 115 -14.73 25.16 13.97
C LYS A 115 -13.31 24.76 13.59
N ASP A 116 -12.71 25.53 12.69
CA ASP A 116 -11.37 25.31 12.15
C ASP A 116 -11.19 24.11 11.20
N GLU A 117 -12.20 23.26 11.00
CA GLU A 117 -12.11 22.06 10.14
C GLU A 117 -12.68 22.26 8.73
N PHE A 118 -12.09 21.60 7.72
CA PHE A 118 -12.66 21.54 6.38
C PHE A 118 -13.97 20.74 6.36
N THR A 119 -15.01 21.31 5.76
CA THR A 119 -16.33 20.69 5.69
C THR A 119 -17.08 21.08 4.42
N GLY A 120 -17.94 20.17 3.94
CA GLY A 120 -18.79 20.42 2.79
C GLY A 120 -17.98 20.57 1.50
N PRO A 121 -18.52 21.24 0.46
CA PRO A 121 -17.85 21.36 -0.82
C PRO A 121 -16.59 22.23 -0.71
N GLY A 122 -15.49 21.77 -1.31
CA GLY A 122 -14.24 22.51 -1.39
C GLY A 122 -13.31 21.99 -2.48
N SER A 123 -12.19 22.69 -2.64
CA SER A 123 -11.08 22.32 -3.49
C SER A 123 -9.80 22.29 -2.67
N TYR A 124 -9.03 21.20 -2.76
CA TYR A 124 -7.72 21.07 -2.11
C TYR A 124 -6.68 20.76 -3.17
N THR A 125 -5.67 21.61 -3.30
CA THR A 125 -4.55 21.46 -4.22
C THR A 125 -3.27 21.33 -3.42
N ARG A 126 -2.51 20.26 -3.68
CA ARG A 126 -1.20 20.05 -3.06
C ARG A 126 -0.08 20.60 -3.91
N LYS A 127 1.09 20.79 -3.28
CA LYS A 127 2.33 21.20 -3.95
C LYS A 127 2.73 20.30 -5.14
N ASP A 128 2.45 19.01 -5.06
CA ASP A 128 2.75 18.02 -6.12
C ASP A 128 1.84 18.14 -7.35
N GLY A 129 0.87 19.07 -7.34
CA GLY A 129 -0.10 19.29 -8.41
C GLY A 129 -1.35 18.41 -8.28
N SER A 130 -1.39 17.48 -7.32
CA SER A 130 -2.61 16.73 -7.04
C SER A 130 -3.70 17.65 -6.51
N ARG A 131 -4.93 17.37 -6.91
CA ARG A 131 -6.10 18.20 -6.63
C ARG A 131 -7.31 17.34 -6.35
N TYR A 132 -8.11 17.75 -5.37
CA TYR A 132 -9.42 17.19 -5.11
C TYR A 132 -10.47 18.30 -5.12
N ASP A 133 -11.54 18.10 -5.88
CA ASP A 133 -12.74 18.93 -5.88
C ASP A 133 -13.92 18.06 -5.47
N GLY A 134 -14.53 18.32 -4.31
CA GLY A 134 -15.60 17.47 -3.79
C GLY A 134 -16.01 17.84 -2.37
N GLU A 135 -16.70 16.93 -1.69
CA GLU A 135 -17.10 17.14 -0.30
C GLU A 135 -15.98 16.76 0.68
N PHE A 136 -15.95 17.46 1.81
CA PHE A 136 -15.02 17.22 2.90
C PHE A 136 -15.81 16.95 4.18
N ARG A 137 -15.26 16.06 5.00
CA ARG A 137 -15.69 15.89 6.39
C ARG A 137 -14.45 15.72 7.25
N ASN A 138 -14.27 16.63 8.22
CA ASN A 138 -13.16 16.62 9.17
C ASN A 138 -11.81 16.45 8.44
N TRP A 139 -11.52 17.31 7.47
CA TRP A 139 -10.28 17.31 6.65
C TRP A 139 -10.12 16.18 5.64
N ILE A 140 -11.03 15.21 5.59
CA ILE A 140 -10.92 14.03 4.72
C ILE A 140 -11.89 14.14 3.54
N PHE A 141 -11.47 13.69 2.35
CA PHE A 141 -12.34 13.60 1.18
C PHE A 141 -13.53 12.68 1.47
N HIS A 142 -14.73 13.17 1.18
CA HIS A 142 -15.96 12.45 1.45
C HIS A 142 -17.00 12.76 0.37
N GLY A 143 -18.04 11.92 0.26
CA GLY A 143 -19.12 12.16 -0.68
C GLY A 143 -18.65 12.19 -2.14
N HIS A 144 -19.41 12.84 -3.01
CA HIS A 144 -19.03 12.93 -4.42
C HIS A 144 -17.86 13.90 -4.63
N GLY A 145 -16.87 13.47 -5.42
CA GLY A 145 -15.74 14.30 -5.76
C GLY A 145 -14.98 13.85 -7.00
N ARG A 146 -13.99 14.67 -7.35
CA ARG A 146 -13.05 14.46 -8.44
C ARG A 146 -11.64 14.67 -7.91
N TYR A 147 -10.85 13.61 -7.89
CA TYR A 147 -9.43 13.65 -7.57
C TYR A 147 -8.61 13.59 -8.86
N SER A 148 -7.57 14.40 -8.98
CA SER A 148 -6.53 14.26 -10.00
C SER A 148 -5.16 14.21 -9.35
N ASP A 149 -4.31 13.28 -9.76
CA ASP A 149 -2.92 13.24 -9.30
C ASP A 149 -2.01 14.15 -10.14
N GLY A 150 -0.75 14.32 -9.71
CA GLY A 150 0.24 15.13 -10.44
C GLY A 150 0.66 14.54 -11.80
N HIS A 151 0.27 13.31 -12.12
CA HIS A 151 0.59 12.61 -13.36
C HIS A 151 -0.56 12.63 -14.39
N GLY A 152 -1.68 13.29 -14.04
CA GLY A 152 -2.84 13.45 -14.91
C GLY A 152 -3.85 12.30 -14.85
N THR A 153 -3.72 11.38 -13.90
CA THR A 153 -4.79 10.42 -13.59
C THR A 153 -5.93 11.15 -12.91
N VAL A 154 -7.16 10.84 -13.30
CA VAL A 154 -8.37 11.44 -12.76
C VAL A 154 -9.30 10.34 -12.26
N TYR A 155 -9.83 10.52 -11.05
CA TYR A 155 -10.81 9.68 -10.41
C TYR A 155 -12.05 10.49 -10.07
N GLU A 156 -13.22 9.98 -10.41
CA GLU A 156 -14.52 10.63 -10.18
C GLU A 156 -15.49 9.62 -9.57
N GLY A 157 -16.20 9.99 -8.51
CA GLY A 157 -17.20 9.13 -7.87
C GLY A 157 -17.36 9.45 -6.39
N ASN A 158 -17.77 8.46 -5.59
CA ASN A 158 -18.04 8.64 -4.16
C ASN A 158 -16.82 8.26 -3.30
N PHE A 159 -16.42 9.16 -2.40
CA PHE A 159 -15.28 8.99 -1.51
C PHE A 159 -15.74 8.68 -0.08
N VAL A 160 -15.15 7.65 0.53
CA VAL A 160 -15.36 7.27 1.92
C VAL A 160 -14.00 7.16 2.58
N ASN A 161 -13.78 7.92 3.66
CA ASN A 161 -12.48 7.96 4.37
C ASN A 161 -11.29 8.24 3.43
N GLY A 162 -11.46 9.09 2.42
CA GLY A 162 -10.40 9.42 1.46
C GLY A 162 -10.27 8.47 0.26
N GLN A 163 -10.97 7.33 0.24
CA GLN A 163 -10.87 6.33 -0.82
C GLN A 163 -12.12 6.32 -1.69
N LEU A 164 -11.95 6.09 -2.99
CA LEU A 164 -13.04 5.94 -3.94
C LEU A 164 -13.74 4.59 -3.72
N GLU A 165 -15.06 4.62 -3.54
CA GLU A 165 -15.90 3.47 -3.19
C GLU A 165 -17.16 3.43 -4.05
N GLY A 166 -17.55 2.23 -4.46
CA GLY A 166 -18.73 2.00 -5.30
C GLY A 166 -18.56 2.57 -6.72
N PRO A 167 -19.64 2.95 -7.39
CA PRO A 167 -19.59 3.40 -8.78
C PRO A 167 -18.73 4.64 -8.96
N GLY A 168 -17.83 4.60 -9.95
CA GLY A 168 -16.97 5.71 -10.30
C GLY A 168 -16.37 5.58 -11.69
N LYS A 169 -15.47 6.51 -12.00
CA LYS A 169 -14.74 6.57 -13.25
C LYS A 169 -13.28 6.91 -12.97
N ALA A 170 -12.37 6.19 -13.60
CA ALA A 170 -10.94 6.52 -13.62
C ALA A 170 -10.51 6.78 -15.07
N THR A 171 -9.73 7.83 -15.29
CA THR A 171 -9.12 8.16 -16.58
C THR A 171 -7.63 8.37 -16.39
N SER A 172 -6.81 7.62 -17.12
CA SER A 172 -5.35 7.71 -17.05
C SER A 172 -4.76 7.55 -18.46
N ALA A 173 -3.43 7.63 -18.57
CA ALA A 173 -2.72 7.22 -19.78
C ALA A 173 -2.94 5.72 -20.12
N GLY A 174 -3.32 4.90 -19.14
CA GLY A 174 -3.63 3.48 -19.27
C GLY A 174 -5.07 3.19 -19.73
N GLY A 175 -5.90 4.21 -19.95
CA GLY A 175 -7.26 4.06 -20.45
C GLY A 175 -8.32 4.69 -19.56
N THR A 176 -9.58 4.36 -19.84
CA THR A 176 -10.73 4.82 -19.07
C THR A 176 -11.48 3.63 -18.50
N TYR A 177 -11.69 3.62 -17.19
CA TYR A 177 -12.52 2.66 -16.49
C TYR A 177 -13.78 3.34 -15.98
N GLU A 178 -14.91 2.66 -16.10
CA GLU A 178 -16.18 3.06 -15.49
C GLU A 178 -16.83 1.80 -14.87
N GLY A 179 -17.09 1.83 -13.58
CA GLY A 179 -17.53 0.65 -12.83
C GLY A 179 -17.39 0.82 -11.33
N ASP A 180 -17.48 -0.28 -10.60
CA ASP A 180 -17.36 -0.26 -9.13
C ASP A 180 -15.89 -0.15 -8.67
N PHE A 181 -15.69 0.57 -7.58
CA PHE A 181 -14.42 0.67 -6.87
C PHE A 181 -14.56 0.09 -5.47
N LYS A 182 -13.49 -0.52 -4.99
CA LYS A 182 -13.32 -0.90 -3.58
C LYS A 182 -11.92 -0.49 -3.15
N ASN A 183 -11.81 0.30 -2.09
CA ASN A 183 -10.54 0.88 -1.62
C ASN A 183 -9.75 1.59 -2.73
N GLY A 184 -10.44 2.26 -3.67
CA GLY A 184 -9.81 2.94 -4.81
C GLY A 184 -9.35 2.06 -5.98
N ILE A 185 -9.61 0.75 -5.93
CA ILE A 185 -9.20 -0.22 -6.97
C ILE A 185 -10.43 -0.70 -7.74
N PHE A 186 -10.29 -0.97 -9.05
CA PHE A 186 -11.39 -1.53 -9.86
C PHE A 186 -11.87 -2.85 -9.28
N HIS A 187 -13.18 -2.94 -9.06
CA HIS A 187 -13.84 -4.07 -8.43
C HIS A 187 -15.22 -4.26 -9.07
N GLY A 188 -15.93 -5.35 -8.73
CA GLY A 188 -17.33 -5.51 -9.09
C GLY A 188 -17.54 -5.59 -10.60
N GLN A 189 -18.53 -4.89 -11.15
CA GLN A 189 -18.76 -4.85 -12.60
C GLN A 189 -18.23 -3.54 -13.18
N GLY A 190 -17.65 -3.60 -14.37
CA GLY A 190 -17.16 -2.39 -15.03
C GLY A 190 -16.86 -2.55 -16.50
N VAL A 191 -16.47 -1.43 -17.10
CA VAL A 191 -16.02 -1.31 -18.48
C VAL A 191 -14.66 -0.63 -18.49
N LEU A 192 -13.63 -1.33 -18.97
CA LEU A 192 -12.29 -0.76 -19.18
C LEU A 192 -12.07 -0.59 -20.68
N LYS A 193 -11.84 0.65 -21.10
CA LYS A 193 -11.38 0.99 -22.45
C LYS A 193 -9.89 1.29 -22.41
N LEU A 194 -9.10 0.45 -23.07
CA LEU A 194 -7.65 0.59 -23.16
C LEU A 194 -7.24 1.64 -24.21
N PRO A 195 -6.01 2.18 -24.16
CA PRO A 195 -5.55 3.22 -25.07
C PRO A 195 -5.49 2.78 -26.53
N ASN A 196 -5.28 1.47 -26.76
CA ASN A 196 -5.31 0.86 -28.09
C ASN A 196 -6.74 0.74 -28.67
N GLY A 197 -7.77 1.09 -27.88
CA GLY A 197 -9.19 1.02 -28.23
C GLY A 197 -9.88 -0.27 -27.81
N ASP A 198 -9.14 -1.28 -27.32
CA ASP A 198 -9.74 -2.52 -26.83
C ASP A 198 -10.67 -2.21 -25.65
N LEU A 199 -11.77 -2.94 -25.56
CA LEU A 199 -12.81 -2.72 -24.56
C LEU A 199 -13.09 -4.02 -23.83
N TYR A 200 -12.91 -4.00 -22.52
CA TYR A 200 -13.36 -5.08 -21.64
C TYR A 200 -14.64 -4.67 -20.94
N LYS A 201 -15.64 -5.56 -20.91
CA LYS A 201 -16.85 -5.42 -20.11
C LYS A 201 -17.06 -6.69 -19.31
N GLY A 202 -17.11 -6.58 -17.98
CA GLY A 202 -17.26 -7.75 -17.12
C GLY A 202 -16.88 -7.46 -15.68
N GLY A 203 -16.55 -8.53 -14.96
CA GLY A 203 -16.15 -8.43 -13.56
C GLY A 203 -14.68 -8.00 -13.36
N PHE A 204 -14.43 -7.35 -12.23
CA PHE A 204 -13.13 -6.94 -11.76
C PHE A 204 -12.91 -7.37 -10.31
N ALA A 205 -11.69 -7.81 -10.00
CA ALA A 205 -11.22 -8.06 -8.64
C ALA A 205 -9.73 -7.67 -8.57
N ASP A 206 -9.34 -6.95 -7.52
CA ASP A 206 -7.97 -6.44 -7.33
C ASP A 206 -7.40 -5.70 -8.56
N GLY A 207 -8.26 -5.01 -9.31
CA GLY A 207 -7.87 -4.28 -10.51
C GLY A 207 -7.76 -5.12 -11.79
N MET A 208 -7.98 -6.44 -11.71
CA MET A 208 -7.84 -7.37 -12.83
C MET A 208 -9.20 -7.89 -13.33
N TYR A 209 -9.27 -8.29 -14.60
CA TYR A 209 -10.45 -8.98 -15.14
C TYR A 209 -10.72 -10.27 -14.36
N SER A 210 -11.96 -10.43 -13.91
CA SER A 210 -12.39 -11.53 -13.05
C SER A 210 -13.84 -11.90 -13.31
N GLY A 211 -14.16 -13.19 -13.25
CA GLY A 211 -15.52 -13.67 -13.47
C GLY A 211 -15.98 -13.51 -14.94
N PRO A 212 -17.30 -13.55 -15.20
CA PRO A 212 -17.84 -13.41 -16.54
C PRO A 212 -17.48 -12.07 -17.17
N GLY A 213 -16.99 -12.09 -18.41
CA GLY A 213 -16.66 -10.88 -19.14
C GLY A 213 -16.34 -11.10 -20.61
N MET A 214 -16.30 -10.01 -21.35
CA MET A 214 -16.02 -9.95 -22.78
C MET A 214 -14.99 -8.87 -23.08
N LEU A 215 -13.91 -9.27 -23.74
CA LEU A 215 -12.90 -8.38 -24.33
C LEU A 215 -13.18 -8.25 -25.82
N THR A 216 -13.47 -7.05 -26.29
CA THR A 216 -13.62 -6.70 -27.70
C THR A 216 -12.35 -5.99 -28.18
N TYR A 217 -11.76 -6.50 -29.27
CA TYR A 217 -10.56 -5.90 -29.85
C TYR A 217 -10.93 -4.76 -30.79
N ALA A 218 -10.25 -3.62 -30.68
CA ALA A 218 -10.44 -2.51 -31.62
C ALA A 218 -10.02 -2.87 -33.04
N LYS A 219 -8.99 -3.73 -33.15
CA LYS A 219 -8.53 -4.31 -34.41
C LYS A 219 -8.59 -5.84 -34.28
N PRO A 220 -9.15 -6.57 -35.27
CA PRO A 220 -9.15 -8.03 -35.25
C PRO A 220 -7.73 -8.58 -35.06
N LYS A 221 -7.59 -9.66 -34.30
CA LYS A 221 -6.34 -10.40 -34.15
C LYS A 221 -5.94 -11.05 -35.49
N PRO A 222 -4.67 -11.47 -35.67
CA PRO A 222 -4.21 -12.12 -36.90
C PRO A 222 -5.00 -13.38 -37.31
N ASP A 223 -5.61 -14.07 -36.34
CA ASP A 223 -6.49 -15.22 -36.54
C ASP A 223 -7.95 -14.84 -36.90
N GLY A 224 -8.23 -13.54 -37.11
CA GLY A 224 -9.55 -13.00 -37.41
C GLY A 224 -10.43 -12.75 -36.18
N ARG A 225 -9.96 -13.08 -34.97
CA ARG A 225 -10.75 -12.95 -33.74
C ARG A 225 -11.03 -11.48 -33.41
N LYS A 226 -12.30 -11.16 -33.18
CA LYS A 226 -12.78 -9.81 -32.83
C LYS A 226 -13.10 -9.64 -31.35
N GLU A 227 -13.37 -10.73 -30.65
CA GLU A 227 -13.72 -10.72 -29.24
C GLU A 227 -13.32 -12.01 -28.53
N MET A 228 -13.28 -11.96 -27.21
CA MET A 228 -13.03 -13.07 -26.31
C MET A 228 -13.99 -12.98 -25.13
N SER A 229 -14.82 -14.00 -24.97
CA SER A 229 -15.84 -14.06 -23.92
C SER A 229 -15.69 -15.31 -23.08
N GLY A 230 -15.93 -15.18 -21.78
CA GLY A 230 -15.99 -16.31 -20.86
C GLY A 230 -15.71 -15.88 -19.42
N VAL A 231 -15.21 -16.81 -18.62
CA VAL A 231 -14.90 -16.58 -17.21
C VAL A 231 -13.42 -16.26 -17.06
N TRP A 232 -13.12 -14.98 -16.82
CA TRP A 232 -11.79 -14.44 -16.61
C TRP A 232 -11.29 -14.74 -15.19
N ARG A 233 -9.98 -14.93 -15.05
CA ARG A 233 -9.31 -15.15 -13.76
C ARG A 233 -7.96 -14.43 -13.78
N TYR A 234 -7.76 -13.48 -12.87
CA TYR A 234 -6.54 -12.67 -12.78
C TYR A 234 -6.07 -12.11 -14.13
N GLY A 235 -6.99 -11.53 -14.91
CA GLY A 235 -6.67 -10.93 -16.21
C GLY A 235 -6.59 -11.93 -17.38
N THR A 236 -6.69 -13.23 -17.13
CA THR A 236 -6.55 -14.27 -18.17
C THR A 236 -7.87 -14.95 -18.49
N LEU A 237 -8.08 -15.31 -19.76
CA LEU A 237 -9.20 -16.12 -20.21
C LEU A 237 -8.70 -17.49 -20.68
N PRO A 238 -8.97 -18.58 -19.94
CA PRO A 238 -8.53 -19.92 -20.32
C PRO A 238 -9.17 -20.39 -21.63
N ASN A 239 -8.41 -21.08 -22.47
CA ASN A 239 -8.93 -21.70 -23.71
C ASN A 239 -9.73 -22.99 -23.44
N ASP A 240 -10.33 -23.60 -24.47
CA ASP A 240 -11.15 -24.82 -24.30
C ASP A 240 -10.39 -26.02 -23.73
N ASP A 241 -9.17 -26.26 -24.17
CA ASP A 241 -8.32 -27.34 -23.68
C ASP A 241 -7.95 -27.12 -22.21
N GLU A 242 -7.63 -25.89 -21.83
CA GLU A 242 -7.36 -25.50 -20.45
C GLU A 242 -8.60 -25.66 -19.56
N ARG A 243 -9.80 -25.36 -20.08
CA ARG A 243 -11.06 -25.60 -19.37
C ARG A 243 -11.34 -27.09 -19.20
N ALA A 244 -11.12 -27.91 -20.21
CA ALA A 244 -11.28 -29.35 -20.13
C ALA A 244 -10.29 -29.97 -19.13
N LYS A 245 -9.02 -29.57 -19.21
CA LYS A 245 -7.97 -29.96 -18.26
C LYS A 245 -8.29 -29.54 -16.84
N THR A 246 -8.81 -28.32 -16.66
CA THR A 246 -9.26 -27.82 -15.36
C THR A 246 -10.32 -28.75 -14.75
N ARG A 247 -11.37 -29.13 -15.50
CA ARG A 247 -12.40 -30.05 -14.99
C ARG A 247 -11.82 -31.40 -14.58
N ALA A 248 -10.95 -31.99 -15.40
CA ALA A 248 -10.30 -33.27 -15.09
C ALA A 248 -9.39 -33.17 -13.85
N ASN A 249 -8.69 -32.04 -13.70
CA ASN A 249 -7.83 -31.76 -12.56
C ASN A 249 -8.62 -31.65 -11.25
N VAL A 250 -9.81 -31.06 -11.25
CA VAL A 250 -10.66 -30.97 -10.04
C VAL A 250 -11.00 -32.36 -9.52
N GLU A 251 -11.53 -33.24 -10.36
CA GLU A 251 -11.83 -34.63 -9.98
C GLU A 251 -10.58 -35.34 -9.46
N THR A 252 -9.47 -35.23 -10.19
CA THR A 252 -8.20 -35.85 -9.81
C THR A 252 -7.69 -35.36 -8.45
N ALA A 253 -7.83 -34.07 -8.19
CA ALA A 253 -7.44 -33.46 -6.93
C ALA A 253 -8.26 -34.01 -5.76
N LEU A 254 -9.58 -34.11 -5.91
CA LEU A 254 -10.46 -34.59 -4.85
C LEU A 254 -10.10 -36.00 -4.35
N TYR A 255 -9.67 -36.89 -5.25
CA TYR A 255 -9.35 -38.26 -4.88
C TYR A 255 -7.87 -38.50 -4.52
N SER A 256 -6.93 -37.72 -5.07
CA SER A 256 -5.49 -38.06 -5.01
C SER A 256 -4.69 -37.21 -4.02
N GLN A 257 -5.21 -36.06 -3.59
CA GLN A 257 -4.41 -35.05 -2.89
C GLN A 257 -3.94 -35.48 -1.50
N ARG A 258 -4.77 -36.23 -0.77
CA ARG A 258 -4.36 -36.77 0.54
C ARG A 258 -3.14 -37.68 0.41
N GLN A 259 -3.17 -38.59 -0.56
CA GLN A 259 -2.07 -39.53 -0.79
C GLN A 259 -0.77 -38.81 -1.20
N LEU A 260 -0.88 -37.77 -2.04
CA LEU A 260 0.28 -36.95 -2.43
C LEU A 260 0.89 -36.22 -1.24
N LEU A 261 0.05 -35.65 -0.36
CA LEU A 261 0.52 -34.98 0.85
C LEU A 261 1.21 -35.98 1.78
N ASP A 262 0.58 -37.13 2.08
CA ASP A 262 1.16 -38.17 2.92
C ASP A 262 2.51 -38.66 2.39
N LYS A 263 2.63 -38.83 1.07
CA LYS A 263 3.90 -39.18 0.41
C LYS A 263 4.96 -38.08 0.58
N ALA A 264 4.59 -36.81 0.40
CA ALA A 264 5.51 -35.69 0.58
C ALA A 264 5.99 -35.58 2.03
N LEU A 265 5.08 -35.66 3.01
CA LEU A 265 5.41 -35.55 4.43
C LEU A 265 6.23 -36.75 4.94
N SER A 266 5.92 -37.97 4.49
CA SER A 266 6.68 -39.17 4.87
C SER A 266 8.10 -39.21 4.28
N SER A 267 8.35 -38.45 3.21
CA SER A 267 9.69 -38.32 2.62
C SER A 267 10.66 -37.43 3.43
N LEU A 268 10.14 -36.69 4.42
CA LEU A 268 10.96 -35.87 5.32
C LEU A 268 11.88 -36.75 6.18
N GLN A 269 13.18 -36.53 6.01
CA GLN A 269 14.22 -37.17 6.79
C GLN A 269 14.35 -36.51 8.17
N GLN A 270 14.88 -37.27 9.12
CA GLN A 270 15.30 -36.72 10.41
C GLN A 270 16.44 -35.72 10.22
N ARG A 271 16.59 -34.81 11.18
CA ARG A 271 17.73 -33.88 11.21
C ARG A 271 19.07 -34.62 11.15
N GLU A 272 20.09 -33.96 10.60
CA GLU A 272 21.47 -34.39 10.75
C GLU A 272 22.03 -33.87 12.10
N PRO A 273 22.48 -34.75 13.02
CA PRO A 273 23.05 -34.32 14.30
C PRO A 273 24.35 -33.53 14.13
N GLY A 274 24.64 -32.66 15.11
CA GLY A 274 25.91 -31.92 15.16
C GLY A 274 26.01 -30.69 14.23
N ARG A 275 24.93 -30.35 13.54
CA ARG A 275 24.82 -29.13 12.72
C ARG A 275 23.44 -28.48 12.82
N ILE A 276 23.36 -27.26 12.31
CA ILE A 276 22.10 -26.54 12.11
C ILE A 276 21.55 -26.96 10.75
N ASN A 277 20.37 -27.56 10.73
CA ASN A 277 19.71 -27.99 9.50
C ASN A 277 18.81 -26.88 8.97
N LEU A 278 18.68 -26.81 7.65
CA LEU A 278 17.72 -25.93 6.99
C LEU A 278 16.60 -26.80 6.40
N TYR A 279 15.36 -26.58 6.86
CA TYR A 279 14.17 -27.20 6.29
C TYR A 279 13.48 -26.22 5.35
N LEU A 280 13.17 -26.65 4.14
CA LEU A 280 12.48 -25.83 3.14
C LEU A 280 11.00 -26.22 3.06
N LEU A 281 10.11 -25.26 3.29
CA LEU A 281 8.72 -25.33 2.85
C LEU A 281 8.52 -24.32 1.71
N ALA A 282 8.32 -24.81 0.49
CA ALA A 282 8.08 -23.97 -0.68
C ALA A 282 6.62 -24.09 -1.15
N VAL A 283 5.95 -22.96 -1.37
CA VAL A 283 4.51 -22.92 -1.67
C VAL A 283 4.26 -22.09 -2.92
N ALA A 284 3.72 -22.73 -3.96
CA ALA A 284 3.19 -22.05 -5.14
C ALA A 284 1.67 -21.97 -5.00
N GLY A 285 1.16 -20.74 -4.81
CA GLY A 285 -0.21 -20.53 -4.38
C GLY A 285 -1.25 -20.48 -5.50
N ASP A 286 -0.89 -20.01 -6.69
CA ASP A 286 -1.83 -19.83 -7.80
C ASP A 286 -1.54 -20.78 -8.96
N GLY A 287 -2.55 -21.56 -9.36
CA GLY A 287 -2.43 -22.52 -10.46
C GLY A 287 -2.81 -21.97 -11.84
N SER A 288 -3.36 -20.75 -11.90
CA SER A 288 -3.71 -20.12 -13.18
C SER A 288 -2.48 -19.66 -13.95
N GLN A 289 -1.40 -19.28 -13.27
CA GLN A 289 -0.07 -19.04 -13.87
C GLN A 289 1.00 -20.01 -13.36
N GLU A 290 1.78 -20.56 -14.28
CA GLU A 290 2.79 -21.58 -14.00
C GLU A 290 4.12 -21.02 -13.52
N VAL A 291 4.31 -19.70 -13.61
CA VAL A 291 5.51 -19.02 -13.09
C VAL A 291 5.76 -19.39 -11.62
N PHE A 292 4.72 -19.42 -10.78
CA PHE A 292 4.83 -19.75 -9.36
C PHE A 292 5.31 -21.18 -9.12
N ARG A 293 4.79 -22.17 -9.87
CA ARG A 293 5.29 -23.56 -9.83
C ARG A 293 6.75 -23.62 -10.24
N ARG A 294 7.12 -22.96 -11.35
CA ARG A 294 8.50 -22.97 -11.87
C ARG A 294 9.49 -22.37 -10.87
N GLU A 295 9.10 -21.30 -10.17
CA GLU A 295 9.89 -20.72 -9.09
C GLU A 295 10.12 -21.70 -7.95
N VAL A 296 9.06 -22.35 -7.45
CA VAL A 296 9.18 -23.38 -6.41
C VAL A 296 10.12 -24.50 -6.85
N GLU A 297 9.94 -25.03 -8.06
CA GLU A 297 10.80 -26.10 -8.59
C GLU A 297 12.27 -25.69 -8.69
N PHE A 298 12.55 -24.45 -9.10
CA PHE A 298 13.91 -23.94 -9.14
C PHE A 298 14.50 -23.80 -7.73
N VAL A 299 13.76 -23.18 -6.81
CA VAL A 299 14.22 -22.95 -5.43
C VAL A 299 14.50 -24.29 -4.75
N GLN A 300 13.63 -25.30 -4.93
CA GLN A 300 13.87 -26.65 -4.42
C GLN A 300 15.20 -27.24 -4.92
N ARG A 301 15.47 -27.18 -6.24
CA ARG A 301 16.72 -27.70 -6.81
C ARG A 301 17.93 -26.94 -6.29
N GLN A 302 17.86 -25.61 -6.26
CA GLN A 302 18.96 -24.77 -5.79
C GLN A 302 19.26 -25.02 -4.30
N PHE A 303 18.24 -25.14 -3.46
CA PHE A 303 18.42 -25.38 -2.03
C PHE A 303 18.93 -26.78 -1.72
N ALA A 304 18.47 -27.80 -2.47
CA ALA A 304 19.01 -29.14 -2.35
C ALA A 304 20.52 -29.19 -2.69
N GLN A 305 20.94 -28.46 -3.73
CA GLN A 305 22.34 -28.42 -4.17
C GLN A 305 23.25 -27.60 -3.24
N ARG A 306 22.79 -26.42 -2.80
CA ARG A 306 23.64 -25.47 -2.06
C ARG A 306 23.49 -25.55 -0.55
N PHE A 307 22.28 -25.78 -0.07
CA PHE A 307 21.92 -25.65 1.35
C PHE A 307 21.59 -27.00 2.00
N ARG A 308 21.93 -28.10 1.33
CA ARG A 308 21.77 -29.48 1.82
C ARG A 308 20.33 -29.79 2.28
N THR A 309 19.32 -29.22 1.62
CA THR A 309 17.92 -29.47 1.96
C THR A 309 17.34 -30.72 1.29
N ALA A 310 18.19 -31.54 0.67
CA ALA A 310 17.78 -32.83 0.11
C ALA A 310 17.26 -33.72 1.26
N GLY A 311 15.99 -34.14 1.19
CA GLY A 311 15.33 -34.87 2.28
C GLY A 311 14.73 -33.98 3.38
N HIS A 312 14.98 -32.67 3.39
CA HIS A 312 14.42 -31.70 4.33
C HIS A 312 13.48 -30.68 3.65
N THR A 313 12.92 -31.04 2.50
CA THR A 313 12.09 -30.15 1.67
C THR A 313 10.67 -30.69 1.52
N VAL A 314 9.67 -29.82 1.71
CA VAL A 314 8.29 -30.03 1.25
C VAL A 314 7.94 -28.94 0.26
N ALA A 315 7.35 -29.30 -0.88
CA ALA A 315 6.69 -28.35 -1.76
C ALA A 315 5.20 -28.60 -1.84
N LEU A 316 4.43 -27.53 -1.74
CA LEU A 316 2.99 -27.51 -1.94
C LEU A 316 2.71 -26.63 -3.16
N VAL A 317 1.99 -27.15 -4.14
CA VAL A 317 1.89 -26.52 -5.46
C VAL A 317 0.46 -26.55 -5.96
N ASN A 318 -0.09 -25.38 -6.21
CA ASN A 318 -1.24 -25.22 -7.07
C ASN A 318 -0.74 -25.00 -8.50
N SER A 319 -1.17 -25.85 -9.43
CA SER A 319 -0.85 -25.69 -10.85
C SER A 319 -1.81 -26.49 -11.72
N ARG A 320 -1.98 -26.06 -12.96
CA ARG A 320 -2.79 -26.79 -13.94
C ARG A 320 -2.06 -28.03 -14.47
N ASN A 321 -0.78 -28.20 -14.17
CA ASN A 321 0.06 -29.25 -14.75
C ASN A 321 0.58 -30.29 -13.74
N SER A 322 0.46 -30.05 -12.43
CA SER A 322 1.09 -30.87 -11.38
C SER A 322 0.11 -31.48 -10.38
N VAL A 323 -1.19 -31.46 -10.66
CA VAL A 323 -2.24 -31.94 -9.73
C VAL A 323 -2.09 -33.42 -9.36
N THR A 324 -1.45 -34.22 -10.21
CA THR A 324 -1.18 -35.65 -9.96
C THR A 324 0.18 -35.93 -9.36
N SER A 325 1.07 -34.93 -9.28
CA SER A 325 2.49 -35.13 -8.97
C SER A 325 2.98 -34.33 -7.77
N ALA A 326 2.26 -33.28 -7.37
CA ALA A 326 2.57 -32.45 -6.21
C ALA A 326 1.33 -32.26 -5.33
N PRO A 327 1.49 -32.27 -3.99
CA PRO A 327 0.40 -31.94 -3.08
C PRO A 327 0.00 -30.47 -3.21
N MET A 328 -1.30 -30.20 -3.14
CA MET A 328 -1.90 -28.89 -3.32
C MET A 328 -1.54 -27.95 -2.18
N ALA A 329 -1.35 -26.68 -2.50
CA ALA A 329 -1.22 -25.61 -1.52
C ALA A 329 -2.60 -25.17 -1.02
N THR A 330 -2.87 -25.48 0.25
CA THR A 330 -4.04 -25.06 1.01
C THR A 330 -3.57 -24.61 2.40
N VAL A 331 -4.38 -23.83 3.12
CA VAL A 331 -4.11 -23.49 4.52
C VAL A 331 -3.85 -24.76 5.36
N SER A 332 -4.63 -25.82 5.13
CA SER A 332 -4.51 -27.10 5.83
C SER A 332 -3.22 -27.85 5.50
N SER A 333 -2.84 -27.97 4.23
CA SER A 333 -1.60 -28.65 3.84
C SER A 333 -0.36 -27.88 4.29
N ILE A 334 -0.40 -26.54 4.33
CA ILE A 334 0.67 -25.71 4.92
C ILE A 334 0.80 -26.01 6.41
N ARG A 335 -0.31 -26.06 7.15
CA ARG A 335 -0.33 -26.40 8.58
C ARG A 335 0.26 -27.79 8.84
N GLU A 336 -0.16 -28.80 8.07
CA GLU A 336 0.36 -30.17 8.19
C GLU A 336 1.85 -30.25 7.85
N ALA A 337 2.31 -29.56 6.81
CA ALA A 337 3.72 -29.49 6.44
C ALA A 337 4.57 -28.84 7.53
N LEU A 338 4.14 -27.70 8.08
CA LEU A 338 4.82 -27.03 9.20
C LEU A 338 4.90 -27.95 10.42
N THR A 339 3.81 -28.67 10.73
CA THR A 339 3.76 -29.63 11.85
C THR A 339 4.74 -30.79 11.64
N ALA A 340 4.77 -31.36 10.43
CA ALA A 340 5.66 -32.46 10.08
C ALA A 340 7.13 -32.04 10.11
N ILE A 341 7.46 -30.85 9.58
CA ILE A 341 8.80 -30.27 9.63
C ILE A 341 9.22 -30.06 11.10
N ALA A 342 8.37 -29.41 11.90
CA ALA A 342 8.63 -29.15 13.32
C ALA A 342 8.87 -30.43 14.13
N ALA A 343 8.32 -31.57 13.70
CA ALA A 343 8.53 -32.86 14.35
C ALA A 343 9.91 -33.48 14.04
N ARG A 344 10.59 -33.04 12.97
CA ARG A 344 11.91 -33.56 12.54
C ARG A 344 13.08 -32.63 12.85
N MET A 345 12.76 -31.39 13.18
CA MET A 345 13.71 -30.36 13.60
C MET A 345 14.14 -30.51 15.06
N ASP A 346 15.37 -30.11 15.33
CA ASP A 346 15.74 -29.53 16.62
C ASP A 346 15.31 -28.07 16.65
N ARG A 347 14.17 -27.80 17.29
CA ARG A 347 13.55 -26.46 17.31
C ARG A 347 14.41 -25.40 18.00
N GLU A 348 15.43 -25.80 18.76
CA GLU A 348 16.36 -24.88 19.39
C GLU A 348 17.46 -24.39 18.45
N GLN A 349 17.73 -25.13 17.37
CA GLN A 349 18.88 -24.89 16.48
C GLN A 349 18.47 -24.79 15.01
N ASP A 350 17.66 -25.71 14.51
CA ASP A 350 17.34 -25.82 13.10
C ASP A 350 16.47 -24.64 12.62
N ILE A 351 16.57 -24.35 11.32
CA ILE A 351 15.96 -23.17 10.69
C ILE A 351 14.90 -23.64 9.70
N LEU A 352 13.71 -23.06 9.78
CA LEU A 352 12.71 -23.15 8.70
C LEU A 352 12.99 -22.04 7.68
N PHE A 353 13.10 -22.41 6.41
CA PHE A 353 12.98 -21.51 5.27
C PHE A 353 11.59 -21.71 4.65
N LEU A 354 10.70 -20.74 4.84
CA LEU A 354 9.38 -20.72 4.23
C LEU A 354 9.40 -19.78 3.02
N PHE A 355 9.19 -20.33 1.83
CA PHE A 355 9.04 -19.55 0.60
C PHE A 355 7.60 -19.64 0.08
N LEU A 356 6.94 -18.50 -0.03
CA LEU A 356 5.58 -18.37 -0.57
C LEU A 356 5.65 -17.54 -1.86
N THR A 357 5.11 -18.05 -2.98
CA THR A 357 4.99 -17.29 -4.23
C THR A 357 3.61 -17.47 -4.87
N SER A 358 2.92 -16.35 -5.14
CA SER A 358 1.56 -16.29 -5.68
C SER A 358 1.16 -14.84 -6.01
N HIS A 359 -0.10 -14.62 -6.39
CA HIS A 359 -0.73 -13.30 -6.31
C HIS A 359 -0.97 -12.89 -4.86
N GLY A 360 -1.18 -11.59 -4.65
CA GLY A 360 -1.59 -11.04 -3.35
C GLY A 360 -2.63 -9.93 -3.52
N SER A 361 -3.45 -9.73 -2.50
CA SER A 361 -4.48 -8.69 -2.48
C SER A 361 -4.07 -7.50 -1.63
N HIS A 362 -4.76 -6.38 -1.81
CA HIS A 362 -4.55 -5.17 -1.01
C HIS A 362 -4.85 -5.40 0.50
N ASP A 363 -5.64 -6.42 0.82
CA ASP A 363 -5.95 -6.83 2.20
C ASP A 363 -4.84 -7.73 2.81
N HIS A 364 -3.66 -7.79 2.18
CA HIS A 364 -2.51 -8.62 2.57
C HIS A 364 -2.85 -10.11 2.68
N GLU A 365 -3.61 -10.60 1.70
CA GLU A 365 -3.91 -12.01 1.55
C GLU A 365 -3.06 -12.64 0.44
N PHE A 366 -2.45 -13.78 0.73
CA PHE A 366 -1.72 -14.59 -0.24
C PHE A 366 -2.72 -15.51 -0.96
N SER A 367 -2.79 -15.39 -2.29
CA SER A 367 -3.74 -16.17 -3.10
C SER A 367 -3.40 -17.66 -3.02
N LEU A 368 -4.38 -18.45 -2.57
CA LEU A 368 -4.39 -19.89 -2.74
C LEU A 368 -5.50 -20.20 -3.74
N HIS A 369 -5.12 -20.55 -4.96
CA HIS A 369 -6.05 -20.82 -6.03
C HIS A 369 -5.59 -22.03 -6.83
N GLN A 370 -6.45 -23.04 -6.93
CA GLN A 370 -6.27 -24.14 -7.86
C GLN A 370 -7.32 -24.01 -8.96
N ASN A 371 -6.94 -24.23 -10.22
CA ASN A 371 -7.86 -24.08 -11.35
C ASN A 371 -9.12 -24.93 -11.11
N GLY A 372 -10.28 -24.28 -11.18
CA GLY A 372 -11.57 -24.95 -10.97
C GLY A 372 -12.00 -25.15 -9.52
N MET A 373 -11.17 -24.82 -8.52
CA MET A 373 -11.52 -24.91 -7.09
C MET A 373 -11.30 -23.57 -6.39
N GLN A 374 -12.34 -23.10 -5.68
CA GLN A 374 -12.22 -21.94 -4.81
C GLN A 374 -11.64 -22.41 -3.48
N LEU A 375 -10.45 -21.93 -3.13
CA LEU A 375 -9.78 -22.20 -1.87
C LEU A 375 -9.79 -20.93 -1.01
N GLN A 376 -9.67 -21.12 0.30
CA GLN A 376 -9.44 -20.01 1.21
C GLN A 376 -8.01 -19.47 1.02
N GLY A 377 -7.86 -18.18 0.78
CA GLY A 377 -6.55 -17.51 0.76
C GLY A 377 -5.89 -17.51 2.14
N LEU A 378 -4.60 -17.17 2.18
CA LEU A 378 -3.81 -17.13 3.40
C LEU A 378 -3.51 -15.69 3.80
N SER A 379 -4.26 -15.16 4.75
CA SER A 379 -4.03 -13.81 5.28
C SER A 379 -2.76 -13.74 6.14
N ALA A 380 -2.16 -12.55 6.25
CA ALA A 380 -0.99 -12.33 7.10
C ALA A 380 -1.19 -12.77 8.58
N PRO A 381 -2.32 -12.46 9.26
CA PRO A 381 -2.57 -12.97 10.61
C PRO A 381 -2.73 -14.50 10.68
N ALA A 382 -3.31 -15.11 9.64
CA ALA A 382 -3.45 -16.56 9.58
C ALA A 382 -2.08 -17.24 9.44
N LEU A 383 -1.19 -16.72 8.59
CA LEU A 383 0.18 -17.23 8.48
C LEU A 383 0.94 -17.09 9.81
N ALA A 384 0.84 -15.94 10.48
CA ALA A 384 1.45 -15.73 11.80
C ALA A 384 0.97 -16.77 12.83
N THR A 385 -0.33 -17.10 12.80
CA THR A 385 -0.93 -18.13 13.65
C THR A 385 -0.35 -19.51 13.34
N LEU A 386 -0.27 -19.90 12.05
CA LEU A 386 0.31 -21.18 11.63
C LEU A 386 1.77 -21.33 12.08
N LEU A 387 2.58 -20.27 11.92
CA LEU A 387 3.98 -20.28 12.34
C LEU A 387 4.11 -20.37 13.86
N LYS A 388 3.27 -19.66 14.62
CA LYS A 388 3.24 -19.72 16.08
C LYS A 388 2.86 -21.12 16.58
N GLU A 389 1.81 -21.71 16.00
CA GLU A 389 1.30 -23.04 16.38
C GLU A 389 2.29 -24.17 16.03
N SER A 390 3.13 -23.98 15.00
CA SER A 390 4.19 -24.94 14.65
C SER A 390 5.25 -25.09 15.75
N GLY A 391 5.41 -24.09 16.63
CA GLY A 391 6.45 -24.05 17.65
C GLY A 391 7.88 -23.90 17.11
N ILE A 392 8.05 -23.66 15.80
CA ILE A 392 9.36 -23.44 15.18
C ILE A 392 9.90 -22.07 15.59
N ARG A 393 11.12 -22.06 16.14
CA ARG A 393 11.72 -20.83 16.69
C ARG A 393 12.39 -19.98 15.62
N TRP A 394 13.32 -20.56 14.86
CA TRP A 394 14.14 -19.84 13.88
C TRP A 394 13.54 -19.94 12.48
N LYS A 395 13.17 -18.80 11.91
CA LYS A 395 12.36 -18.76 10.69
C LYS A 395 12.92 -17.72 9.71
N VAL A 396 13.14 -18.13 8.47
CA VAL A 396 13.30 -17.24 7.32
C VAL A 396 12.02 -17.35 6.50
N VAL A 397 11.29 -16.25 6.34
CA VAL A 397 10.03 -16.21 5.61
C VAL A 397 10.19 -15.29 4.41
N VAL A 398 9.97 -15.80 3.21
CA VAL A 398 10.02 -15.03 1.96
C VAL A 398 8.63 -15.05 1.34
N VAL A 399 7.99 -13.88 1.23
CA VAL A 399 6.66 -13.72 0.63
C VAL A 399 6.77 -12.96 -0.70
N SER A 400 6.70 -13.70 -1.80
CA SER A 400 6.73 -13.17 -3.16
C SER A 400 5.31 -13.02 -3.71
N ALA A 401 4.67 -11.88 -3.38
CA ALA A 401 3.32 -11.54 -3.81
C ALA A 401 3.10 -10.02 -3.83
N CYS A 402 2.06 -9.55 -4.51
CA CYS A 402 1.61 -8.16 -4.42
C CYS A 402 1.23 -7.81 -2.97
N TYR A 403 1.51 -6.56 -2.55
CA TYR A 403 1.18 -6.04 -1.22
C TYR A 403 1.80 -6.84 -0.05
N SER A 404 2.84 -7.63 -0.34
CA SER A 404 3.44 -8.58 0.60
C SER A 404 4.09 -7.93 1.81
N GLY A 405 4.45 -6.65 1.76
CA GLY A 405 4.98 -5.89 2.90
C GLY A 405 4.05 -5.90 4.13
N GLY A 406 2.73 -6.08 3.93
CA GLY A 406 1.77 -6.20 5.02
C GLY A 406 1.90 -7.50 5.84
N PHE A 407 2.72 -8.46 5.39
CA PHE A 407 3.05 -9.65 6.16
C PHE A 407 4.13 -9.41 7.22
N ILE A 408 4.90 -8.31 7.14
CA ILE A 408 6.03 -8.05 8.04
C ILE A 408 5.57 -7.95 9.50
N GLU A 409 4.68 -7.01 9.81
CA GLU A 409 4.24 -6.76 11.19
C GLU A 409 3.56 -8.00 11.82
N PRO A 410 2.62 -8.71 11.16
CA PRO A 410 1.98 -9.88 11.76
C PRO A 410 2.91 -11.07 11.98
N VAL A 411 3.86 -11.31 11.06
CA VAL A 411 4.71 -12.53 11.07
C VAL A 411 6.01 -12.32 11.85
N GLN A 412 6.48 -11.09 11.99
CA GLN A 412 7.75 -10.79 12.63
C GLN A 412 7.72 -11.13 14.13
N ASP A 413 8.78 -11.80 14.60
CA ASP A 413 9.05 -12.03 16.01
C ASP A 413 10.57 -11.90 16.29
N GLY A 414 10.99 -12.12 17.54
CA GLY A 414 12.39 -12.01 17.96
C GLY A 414 13.38 -13.00 17.30
N ARG A 415 12.92 -13.89 16.43
CA ARG A 415 13.68 -14.97 15.77
C ARG A 415 13.22 -15.21 14.32
N THR A 416 12.59 -14.21 13.71
CA THR A 416 12.17 -14.25 12.30
C THR A 416 12.97 -13.26 11.48
N LEU A 417 13.48 -13.72 10.33
CA LEU A 417 13.86 -12.87 9.21
C LEU A 417 12.72 -12.97 8.18
N ILE A 418 12.13 -11.85 7.79
CA ILE A 418 11.08 -11.78 6.78
C ILE A 418 11.51 -10.90 5.61
N ILE A 419 11.30 -11.40 4.39
CA ILE A 419 11.57 -10.72 3.13
C ILE A 419 10.27 -10.68 2.32
N THR A 420 9.94 -9.53 1.74
CA THR A 420 8.74 -9.33 0.93
C THR A 420 9.10 -8.76 -0.44
N ALA A 421 8.41 -9.23 -1.49
CA ALA A 421 8.66 -8.79 -2.86
C ALA A 421 8.15 -7.37 -3.16
N ALA A 422 7.27 -6.83 -2.31
CA ALA A 422 6.75 -5.48 -2.44
C ALA A 422 6.47 -4.86 -1.07
N ARG A 423 6.34 -3.53 -1.05
CA ARG A 423 5.83 -2.76 0.08
C ARG A 423 4.34 -3.05 0.29
N GLN A 424 3.85 -2.81 1.50
CA GLN A 424 2.48 -3.15 1.89
C GLN A 424 1.39 -2.55 0.98
N ASP A 425 1.61 -1.36 0.42
CA ASP A 425 0.69 -0.61 -0.45
C ASP A 425 1.12 -0.66 -1.94
N ARG A 426 2.01 -1.59 -2.32
CA ARG A 426 2.57 -1.70 -3.67
C ARG A 426 2.41 -3.11 -4.25
N ARG A 427 2.33 -3.19 -5.58
CA ARG A 427 2.28 -4.47 -6.31
C ARG A 427 3.70 -4.98 -6.61
N SER A 428 3.83 -6.30 -6.80
CA SER A 428 5.04 -6.93 -7.34
C SER A 428 4.85 -7.31 -8.82
N PHE A 429 5.93 -7.38 -9.59
CA PHE A 429 5.87 -7.59 -11.04
C PHE A 429 6.43 -8.94 -11.52
N GLY A 430 6.16 -9.28 -12.78
CA GLY A 430 6.68 -10.47 -13.44
C GLY A 430 5.84 -11.73 -13.28
N CYS A 431 4.58 -11.63 -12.84
CA CYS A 431 3.71 -12.78 -12.60
C CYS A 431 3.04 -13.38 -13.87
N ALA A 432 3.47 -12.99 -15.07
CA ALA A 432 2.90 -13.49 -16.32
C ALA A 432 3.24 -14.97 -16.55
N ASP A 433 2.33 -15.71 -17.18
CA ASP A 433 2.46 -17.16 -17.37
C ASP A 433 3.64 -17.56 -18.29
N GLU A 434 3.95 -16.73 -19.29
CA GLU A 434 5.13 -16.86 -20.15
C GLU A 434 6.47 -16.64 -19.44
N ASN A 435 6.47 -16.02 -18.25
CA ASN A 435 7.70 -15.79 -17.52
C ASN A 435 8.23 -17.07 -16.87
N GLU A 436 9.55 -17.19 -16.85
CA GLU A 436 10.25 -18.22 -16.10
C GLU A 436 10.20 -17.94 -14.59
N PHE A 437 10.19 -16.65 -14.20
CA PHE A 437 10.25 -16.15 -12.82
C PHE A 437 9.47 -14.83 -12.66
N THR A 438 9.02 -14.55 -11.43
CA THR A 438 8.68 -13.18 -11.01
C THR A 438 9.95 -12.32 -10.95
N TYR A 439 9.80 -10.99 -10.99
CA TYR A 439 10.97 -10.10 -10.93
C TYR A 439 11.74 -10.31 -9.63
N PHE A 440 11.03 -10.28 -8.51
CA PHE A 440 11.67 -10.48 -7.21
C PHE A 440 12.29 -11.88 -7.09
N GLY A 441 11.56 -12.94 -7.47
CA GLY A 441 12.08 -14.31 -7.39
C GLY A 441 13.34 -14.52 -8.23
N ARG A 442 13.40 -13.96 -9.44
CA ARG A 442 14.62 -13.97 -10.27
C ARG A 442 15.75 -13.21 -9.59
N ALA A 443 15.50 -11.96 -9.19
CA ALA A 443 16.51 -11.08 -8.61
C ALA A 443 17.12 -11.71 -7.35
N PHE A 444 16.29 -12.22 -6.45
CA PHE A 444 16.72 -12.83 -5.20
C PHE A 444 17.35 -14.21 -5.40
N PHE A 445 16.62 -15.18 -5.95
CA PHE A 445 17.09 -16.57 -5.98
C PHE A 445 18.10 -16.86 -7.08
N LYS A 446 17.90 -16.34 -8.30
CA LYS A 446 18.70 -16.69 -9.47
C LYS A 446 19.94 -15.79 -9.62
N GLU A 447 19.79 -14.49 -9.44
CA GLU A 447 20.86 -13.52 -9.74
C GLU A 447 21.74 -13.18 -8.52
N SER A 448 21.16 -13.16 -7.31
CA SER A 448 21.83 -12.64 -6.10
C SER A 448 22.27 -13.74 -5.13
N LEU A 449 21.36 -14.64 -4.71
CA LEU A 449 21.64 -15.65 -3.69
C LEU A 449 22.83 -16.59 -4.00
N PRO A 450 23.11 -17.01 -5.25
CA PRO A 450 24.22 -17.92 -5.54
C PRO A 450 25.61 -17.33 -5.23
N LYS A 451 25.74 -16.01 -5.24
CA LYS A 451 27.00 -15.28 -5.00
C LYS A 451 27.02 -14.49 -3.70
N ALA A 452 25.92 -14.51 -2.94
CA ALA A 452 25.79 -13.73 -1.72
C ALA A 452 26.45 -14.38 -0.51
N ALA A 453 26.94 -13.54 0.40
CA ALA A 453 27.53 -13.94 1.68
C ALA A 453 26.48 -14.18 2.79
N SER A 454 25.24 -13.73 2.58
CA SER A 454 24.10 -13.94 3.50
C SER A 454 22.77 -13.71 2.79
N PHE A 455 21.64 -13.99 3.45
CA PHE A 455 20.32 -13.64 2.91
C PHE A 455 20.09 -12.12 2.85
N ASP A 456 20.65 -11.33 3.79
CA ASP A 456 20.58 -9.86 3.74
C ASP A 456 21.34 -9.32 2.52
N ASP A 457 22.57 -9.81 2.30
CA ASP A 457 23.36 -9.44 1.11
C ASP A 457 22.66 -9.82 -0.20
N ALA A 458 22.07 -11.02 -0.27
CA ALA A 458 21.26 -11.43 -1.42
C ALA A 458 20.06 -10.50 -1.64
N PHE A 459 19.40 -10.06 -0.57
CA PHE A 459 18.28 -9.12 -0.65
C PHE A 459 18.72 -7.74 -1.14
N ARG A 460 19.82 -7.18 -0.60
CA ARG A 460 20.32 -5.86 -1.02
C ARG A 460 20.68 -5.82 -2.50
N GLN A 461 21.29 -6.90 -3.02
CA GLN A 461 21.56 -7.03 -4.45
C GLN A 461 20.26 -7.14 -5.27
N ALA A 462 19.27 -7.91 -4.78
CA ALA A 462 17.98 -8.07 -5.45
C ALA A 462 17.17 -6.76 -5.49
N GLU A 463 17.18 -5.98 -4.41
CA GLU A 463 16.51 -4.67 -4.32
C GLU A 463 16.98 -3.71 -5.43
N VAL A 464 18.29 -3.67 -5.70
CA VAL A 464 18.87 -2.88 -6.79
C VAL A 464 18.40 -3.38 -8.15
N LEU A 465 18.46 -4.70 -8.38
CA LEU A 465 18.07 -5.31 -9.66
C LEU A 465 16.58 -5.07 -9.97
N VAL A 466 15.70 -5.26 -8.99
CA VAL A 466 14.26 -5.03 -9.14
C VAL A 466 14.00 -3.57 -9.51
N ALA A 467 14.62 -2.62 -8.79
CA ALA A 467 14.47 -1.20 -9.09
C ALA A 467 14.97 -0.83 -10.49
N ASP A 468 16.05 -1.45 -10.97
CA ASP A 468 16.56 -1.25 -12.33
C ASP A 468 15.61 -1.80 -13.40
N TRP A 469 15.08 -3.02 -13.20
CA TRP A 469 14.14 -3.64 -14.15
C TRP A 469 12.83 -2.87 -14.25
N GLU A 470 12.26 -2.46 -13.11
CA GLU A 470 11.04 -1.65 -13.08
C GLU A 470 11.23 -0.28 -13.77
N ARG A 471 12.39 0.38 -13.56
CA ARG A 471 12.72 1.63 -14.27
C ARG A 471 12.86 1.43 -15.78
N ASN A 472 13.44 0.32 -16.21
CA ASN A 472 13.66 0.06 -17.63
C ASN A 472 12.35 -0.34 -18.34
N GLU A 473 11.49 -1.11 -17.68
CA GLU A 473 10.17 -1.47 -18.21
C GLU A 473 9.25 -0.25 -18.30
N ALA A 474 9.32 0.69 -17.34
CA ALA A 474 8.62 1.97 -17.42
C ALA A 474 9.00 2.81 -18.67
N ARG A 475 10.18 2.56 -19.26
CA ARG A 475 10.69 3.27 -20.45
C ARG A 475 10.34 2.58 -21.77
N ASP A 476 9.81 1.36 -21.76
CA ASP A 476 9.42 0.63 -22.97
C ASP A 476 7.92 0.80 -23.29
N PRO A 477 7.56 1.45 -24.41
CA PRO A 477 6.16 1.69 -24.79
C PRO A 477 5.34 0.42 -25.06
N GLN A 478 5.97 -0.72 -25.39
CA GLN A 478 5.25 -1.96 -25.75
C GLN A 478 4.89 -2.83 -24.54
N SER A 479 5.71 -2.83 -23.48
CA SER A 479 5.43 -3.51 -22.21
C SER A 479 4.43 -2.73 -21.34
N ALA A 480 4.49 -1.39 -21.38
CA ALA A 480 3.55 -0.47 -20.70
C ALA A 480 2.06 -0.69 -21.03
N ALA A 481 1.75 -1.27 -22.19
CA ALA A 481 0.38 -1.54 -22.63
C ALA A 481 -0.22 -2.86 -22.09
N LYS A 482 0.60 -3.75 -21.51
CA LYS A 482 0.17 -5.07 -21.02
C LYS A 482 0.08 -5.17 -19.51
N SER A 483 0.80 -4.35 -18.76
CA SER A 483 0.92 -4.43 -17.30
C SER A 483 0.33 -3.24 -16.53
N GLY A 484 -0.08 -2.16 -17.23
CA GLY A 484 -0.33 -0.86 -16.59
C GLY A 484 1.02 -0.25 -16.18
N LYS A 485 1.33 0.95 -16.68
CA LYS A 485 2.63 1.60 -16.47
C LYS A 485 3.01 1.62 -14.99
N PRO A 486 4.20 1.12 -14.57
CA PRO A 486 4.74 1.55 -13.30
C PRO A 486 5.21 3.01 -13.46
N GLY A 487 4.43 3.96 -12.93
CA GLY A 487 4.97 5.29 -12.60
C GLY A 487 6.07 5.17 -11.54
N ASP A 488 6.82 6.24 -11.28
CA ASP A 488 7.77 6.26 -10.16
C ASP A 488 7.09 5.92 -8.81
N ASP A 489 5.78 6.20 -8.75
CA ASP A 489 4.82 5.88 -7.70
C ASP A 489 4.21 4.47 -7.77
N GLU A 490 4.70 3.56 -8.60
CA GLU A 490 4.17 2.18 -8.71
C GLU A 490 5.23 1.09 -8.51
N ARG A 491 6.49 1.47 -8.24
CA ARG A 491 7.58 0.52 -7.95
C ARG A 491 7.24 -0.38 -6.76
N SER A 492 7.72 -1.63 -6.81
CA SER A 492 7.38 -2.63 -5.80
C SER A 492 8.00 -2.32 -4.44
N PHE A 493 9.23 -1.80 -4.41
CA PHE A 493 10.02 -1.57 -3.19
C PHE A 493 10.05 -2.81 -2.26
N PRO A 494 10.78 -3.88 -2.64
CA PRO A 494 10.96 -5.04 -1.78
C PRO A 494 11.45 -4.64 -0.38
N GLN A 495 11.10 -5.42 0.65
CA GLN A 495 11.46 -5.10 2.04
C GLN A 495 12.09 -6.30 2.75
N ILE A 496 12.93 -6.02 3.74
CA ILE A 496 13.51 -7.01 4.65
C ILE A 496 13.40 -6.52 6.08
N SER A 497 13.10 -7.44 7.00
CA SER A 497 13.11 -7.19 8.44
C SER A 497 13.72 -8.38 9.17
N THR A 498 14.61 -8.13 10.13
CA THR A 498 15.33 -9.16 10.89
C THR A 498 15.63 -8.67 12.30
N THR A 499 16.20 -9.54 13.13
CA THR A 499 16.63 -9.23 14.49
C THR A 499 18.05 -9.70 14.72
N SER A 500 18.77 -9.09 15.66
CA SER A 500 20.15 -9.48 15.97
C SER A 500 20.29 -10.94 16.40
N ALA A 501 19.27 -11.50 17.04
CA ALA A 501 19.26 -12.92 17.43
C ALA A 501 19.15 -13.83 16.19
N MET A 502 18.26 -13.50 15.25
CA MET A 502 18.13 -14.26 14.00
C MET A 502 19.38 -14.12 13.13
N ASP A 503 19.96 -12.91 13.02
CA ASP A 503 21.18 -12.68 12.26
C ASP A 503 22.36 -13.48 12.83
N ALA A 504 22.49 -13.54 14.16
CA ALA A 504 23.49 -14.37 14.80
C ALA A 504 23.29 -15.86 14.47
N GLN A 505 22.03 -16.34 14.49
CA GLN A 505 21.72 -17.72 14.15
C GLN A 505 22.08 -18.05 12.69
N LEU A 506 21.69 -17.17 11.76
CA LEU A 506 22.00 -17.31 10.35
C LEU A 506 23.50 -17.29 10.09
N LYS A 507 24.27 -16.41 10.74
CA LYS A 507 25.74 -16.40 10.64
C LYS A 507 26.35 -17.73 11.09
N ARG A 508 25.86 -18.32 12.19
CA ARG A 508 26.32 -19.65 12.66
C ARG A 508 26.01 -20.75 11.65
N TRP A 509 24.81 -20.75 11.09
CA TRP A 509 24.39 -21.72 10.08
C TRP A 509 25.18 -21.56 8.77
N TRP A 510 25.30 -20.32 8.26
CA TRP A 510 26.00 -20.03 7.01
C TRP A 510 27.47 -20.45 7.07
N GLY A 511 28.13 -20.24 8.22
CA GLY A 511 29.51 -20.69 8.45
C GLY A 511 29.71 -22.21 8.47
N GLN A 512 28.64 -23.01 8.40
CA GLN A 512 28.69 -24.48 8.26
C GLN A 512 28.56 -24.95 6.80
N LEU A 513 28.29 -24.04 5.85
CA LEU A 513 28.12 -24.39 4.42
C LEU A 513 29.47 -24.54 3.71
N ASP A 514 30.49 -23.78 4.13
CA ASP A 514 31.86 -23.79 3.57
C ASP A 514 32.79 -24.87 4.18
N LYS A 515 32.22 -25.83 4.92
CA LYS A 515 32.89 -27.00 5.50
C LYS A 515 32.18 -28.30 5.11
#